data_AF-A0A840RBZ1-F1
#
_entry.id   AF-A0A840RBZ1-F1
#
_cell.length_a   1.000
_cell.length_b   1.000
_cell.length_c   1.000
_cell.angle_alpha   90.00
_cell.angle_beta   90.00
_cell.angle_gamma   90.00
#
_symmetry.space_group_name_H-M   'P 1'
#
loop_
_entity.id
_entity.type
_entity.pdbx_description
1 polymer ?
#
loop_
_entity_poly.entity_id
_entity_poly.type
_entity_poly.pdbx_seq_one_letter_code
_entity_poly.pdbx_strand_id
1 'polypeptide(L)'
;MLLSAQSADWEDFLQVADRFNQISSTLGDVDWQGMQQDQRELLAMLMRTAQAQIDAIVPLATARRQELMGSIRSLKNGDKMRRMYGS
;
A
#
# COMPACT_ATOMS: atom_id res chain seq x y z
N MET A 1 -3.61 -3.72 -6.34
CA MET A 1 -2.81 -3.47 -5.11
C MET A 1 -1.67 -4.46 -4.95
N LEU A 2 -1.85 -5.70 -4.48
CA LEU A 2 -0.70 -6.62 -4.30
C LEU A 2 0.07 -6.86 -5.61
N LEU A 3 -0.64 -7.12 -6.71
CA LEU A 3 -0.03 -7.27 -8.03
C LEU A 3 0.75 -6.01 -8.45
N SER A 4 0.16 -4.82 -8.30
CA SER A 4 0.81 -3.54 -8.58
C SER A 4 2.07 -3.33 -7.73
N ALA A 5 2.03 -3.71 -6.44
CA ALA A 5 3.19 -3.65 -5.55
C ALA A 5 4.30 -4.65 -5.97
N GLN A 6 3.93 -5.86 -6.40
CA GLN A 6 4.87 -6.87 -6.90
C GLN A 6 5.52 -6.46 -8.23
N SER A 7 4.79 -5.75 -9.09
CA SER A 7 5.32 -5.19 -10.35
C SER A 7 6.01 -3.84 -10.18
N ALA A 8 6.13 -3.34 -8.94
CA ALA A 8 6.63 -2.00 -8.61
C ALA A 8 5.89 -0.84 -9.32
N ASP A 9 4.65 -1.07 -9.74
CA ASP A 9 3.76 -0.05 -10.29
C ASP A 9 3.04 0.68 -9.14
N TRP A 10 3.78 1.60 -8.52
CA TRP A 10 3.31 2.34 -7.35
C TRP A 10 2.26 3.41 -7.69
N GLU A 11 2.19 3.84 -8.94
CA GLU A 11 1.17 4.81 -9.36
C GLU A 11 -0.20 4.15 -9.44
N ASP A 12 -0.31 3.01 -10.11
CA ASP A 12 -1.53 2.19 -10.10
C ASP A 12 -1.89 1.75 -8.68
N PHE A 13 -0.89 1.32 -7.89
CA PHE A 13 -1.09 0.97 -6.49
C PHE A 13 -1.82 2.07 -5.72
N LEU A 14 -1.37 3.33 -5.83
CA LEU A 14 -1.93 4.47 -5.10
C LEU A 14 -3.34 4.81 -5.58
N GLN A 15 -3.62 4.69 -6.87
CA GLN A 15 -4.98 4.90 -7.40
C GLN A 15 -5.98 3.89 -6.84
N VAL A 16 -5.58 2.62 -6.72
CA VAL A 16 -6.43 1.56 -6.16
C VAL A 16 -6.50 1.64 -4.63
N ALA A 17 -5.44 2.11 -3.96
CA ALA A 17 -5.40 2.25 -2.51
C ALA A 17 -6.48 3.19 -1.96
N ASP A 18 -6.81 4.27 -2.68
CA ASP A 18 -7.87 5.19 -2.26
C ASP A 18 -9.24 4.49 -2.23
N ARG A 19 -9.55 3.69 -3.26
CA ARG A 19 -10.78 2.88 -3.30
C ARG A 19 -10.82 1.85 -2.17
N PHE A 20 -9.69 1.22 -1.88
CA PHE A 20 -9.59 0.28 -0.76
C PHE A 20 -9.86 0.97 0.58
N ASN A 21 -9.35 2.18 0.80
CA ASN A 21 -9.60 2.95 2.01
C ASN A 21 -11.09 3.33 2.16
N GLN A 22 -11.75 3.68 1.06
CA GLN A 22 -13.19 3.95 1.07
C GLN A 22 -13.97 2.68 1.46
N ILE A 23 -13.69 1.54 0.84
CA ILE A 23 -14.36 0.27 1.15
C ILE A 23 -14.10 -0.15 2.60
N SER A 24 -12.85 -0.07 3.07
CA SER A 24 -12.50 -0.47 4.44
C SER A 24 -13.18 0.41 5.49
N SER A 25 -13.39 1.69 5.22
CA SER A 25 -14.13 2.58 6.11
C SER A 25 -15.60 2.16 6.29
N THR A 26 -16.23 1.62 5.24
CA THR A 26 -17.63 1.14 5.29
C THR A 26 -17.81 -0.20 6.01
N LEU A 27 -16.72 -0.97 6.23
CA LEU A 27 -16.80 -2.26 6.92
C LEU A 27 -17.24 -2.12 8.39
N GLY A 28 -16.99 -0.97 9.01
CA GLY A 28 -17.45 -0.67 10.37
C GLY A 28 -18.97 -0.56 10.49
N ASP A 29 -19.64 -0.18 9.39
CA ASP A 29 -21.09 0.05 9.35
C ASP A 29 -21.89 -1.21 8.96
N VAL A 30 -21.19 -2.32 8.69
CA VAL A 30 -21.82 -3.60 8.33
C VAL A 30 -22.54 -4.18 9.54
N ASP A 31 -23.85 -4.42 9.42
CA ASP A 31 -24.62 -5.16 10.43
C ASP A 31 -24.32 -6.66 10.34
N TRP A 32 -23.29 -7.07 11.08
CA TRP A 32 -22.89 -8.47 11.21
C TRP A 32 -23.96 -9.36 11.84
N GLN A 33 -24.84 -8.83 12.70
CA GLN A 33 -25.83 -9.65 13.39
C GLN A 33 -27.04 -9.94 12.50
N GLY A 34 -27.38 -9.02 11.59
CA GLY A 34 -28.43 -9.19 10.60
C GLY A 34 -28.08 -10.09 9.41
N MET A 35 -26.80 -10.47 9.23
CA MET A 35 -26.36 -11.31 8.12
C MET A 35 -26.63 -12.80 8.35
N GLN A 36 -26.99 -13.52 7.28
CA GLN A 36 -27.09 -14.98 7.31
C GLN A 36 -25.72 -15.61 7.60
N GLN A 37 -25.71 -16.82 8.18
CA GLN A 37 -24.48 -17.50 8.56
C GLN A 37 -23.51 -17.67 7.39
N ASP A 38 -23.99 -18.17 6.25
CA ASP A 38 -23.16 -18.38 5.05
C ASP A 38 -22.52 -17.08 4.53
N GLN A 39 -23.26 -15.97 4.60
CA GLN A 39 -22.78 -14.65 4.19
C GLN A 39 -21.68 -14.13 5.13
N ARG A 40 -21.85 -14.35 6.44
CA ARG A 40 -20.81 -14.01 7.44
C ARG A 40 -19.55 -14.83 7.26
N GLU A 41 -19.68 -16.12 7.02
CA GLU A 41 -18.54 -17.01 6.82
C GLU A 41 -17.76 -16.64 5.55
N LEU A 42 -18.47 -16.35 4.45
CA LEU A 42 -17.87 -15.84 3.22
C LEU A 42 -17.15 -14.52 3.45
N LEU A 43 -17.79 -13.55 4.11
CA LEU A 43 -17.20 -12.25 4.37
C LEU A 43 -15.95 -12.37 5.28
N ALA A 44 -16.01 -13.22 6.31
CA ALA A 44 -14.86 -13.50 7.16
C ALA A 44 -13.70 -14.18 6.40
N MET A 45 -13.99 -15.04 5.42
CA MET A 45 -12.97 -15.61 4.53
C MET A 45 -12.33 -14.54 3.64
N LEU A 46 -13.15 -13.66 3.06
CA LEU A 46 -12.67 -12.56 2.21
C LEU A 46 -11.80 -11.58 3.00
N MET A 47 -12.20 -11.23 4.23
CA MET A 47 -11.40 -10.37 5.11
C MET A 47 -10.06 -11.00 5.48
N ARG A 48 -10.03 -12.30 5.79
CA ARG A 48 -8.77 -13.02 6.06
C ARG A 48 -7.85 -13.03 4.84
N THR A 49 -8.40 -13.24 3.66
CA THR A 49 -7.65 -13.17 2.39
C THR A 49 -7.09 -11.76 2.15
N ALA A 50 -7.91 -10.73 2.36
CA ALA A 50 -7.49 -9.34 2.22
C ALA A 50 -6.36 -8.99 3.21
N GLN A 51 -6.47 -9.42 4.47
CA GLN A 51 -5.43 -9.22 5.47
C GLN A 51 -4.10 -9.88 5.06
N ALA A 52 -4.14 -11.13 4.60
CA ALA A 52 -2.93 -11.81 4.13
C ALA A 52 -2.26 -11.09 2.95
N GLN A 53 -3.05 -10.49 2.06
CA GLN A 53 -2.51 -9.69 0.96
C GLN A 53 -1.90 -8.37 1.44
N ILE A 54 -2.50 -7.71 2.45
CA ILE A 54 -1.93 -6.51 3.07
C ILE A 54 -0.60 -6.83 3.73
N ASP A 55 -0.54 -7.93 4.49
CA ASP A 55 0.69 -8.38 5.15
C ASP A 55 1.82 -8.63 4.14
N ALA A 56 1.49 -9.09 2.93
CA ALA A 56 2.44 -9.24 1.83
C ALA A 56 2.86 -7.92 1.17
N ILE A 57 2.00 -6.89 1.18
CA ILE A 57 2.31 -5.55 0.63
C ILE A 57 3.26 -4.77 1.55
N VAL A 58 3.08 -4.86 2.86
CA VAL A 58 3.87 -4.10 3.86
C VAL A 58 5.40 -4.18 3.66
N PRO A 59 6.02 -5.36 3.50
CA PRO A 59 7.46 -5.44 3.27
C PRO A 59 7.88 -4.78 1.94
N LEU A 60 7.08 -4.91 0.88
CA LEU A 60 7.36 -4.29 -0.43
C LEU A 60 7.34 -2.77 -0.33
N ALA A 61 6.31 -2.21 0.32
CA ALA A 61 6.21 -0.77 0.55
C ALA A 61 7.35 -0.25 1.45
N THR A 62 7.75 -1.03 2.46
CA THR A 62 8.88 -0.70 3.34
C THR A 62 10.19 -0.63 2.59
N ALA A 63 10.47 -1.61 1.72
CA ALA A 63 11.65 -1.62 0.86
C ALA A 63 11.64 -0.40 -0.08
N ARG A 64 10.50 -0.14 -0.74
CA ARG A 64 10.36 1.03 -1.62
C ARG A 64 10.63 2.35 -0.91
N ARG A 65 10.15 2.51 0.32
CA ARG A 65 10.44 3.70 1.14
C ARG A 65 11.94 3.88 1.36
N GLN A 66 12.66 2.81 1.67
CA GLN A 66 14.12 2.86 1.88
C GLN A 66 14.85 3.27 0.61
N GLU A 67 14.46 2.74 -0.55
CA GLU A 67 15.01 3.13 -1.85
C GLU A 67 14.81 4.61 -2.14
N LEU A 68 13.59 5.11 -1.97
CA LEU A 68 13.25 6.52 -2.21
C LEU A 68 14.05 7.44 -1.28
N MET A 69 14.21 7.07 -0.01
CA MET A 69 15.07 7.82 0.92
C MET A 69 16.53 7.84 0.47
N GLY A 70 17.05 6.73 -0.05
CA GLY A 70 18.38 6.65 -0.65
C GLY A 70 18.54 7.61 -1.84
N SER A 71 17.58 7.58 -2.77
CA SER A 71 17.55 8.46 -3.94
C SER A 71 17.51 9.94 -3.55
N ILE A 72 16.68 10.31 -2.57
CA ILE A 72 16.61 11.70 -2.06
C ILE A 72 17.96 12.14 -1.47
N ARG A 73 18.65 11.27 -0.72
CA ARG A 73 19.98 11.59 -0.17
C ARG A 73 21.01 11.79 -1.28
N SER A 74 21.02 10.93 -2.30
CA SER A 74 21.91 11.07 -3.46
C SER A 74 21.66 12.37 -4.21
N LEU A 75 20.40 12.75 -4.45
CA LEU A 75 20.06 14.02 -5.10
C LEU A 75 20.56 15.23 -4.29
N LYS A 76 20.34 15.24 -2.98
CA LYS A 76 20.83 16.31 -2.09
C LYS A 76 22.35 16.42 -2.11
N ASN A 77 23.06 15.30 -2.17
CA ASN A 77 24.53 15.30 -2.23
C ASN A 77 25.03 15.74 -3.62
N GLY A 78 24.35 15.33 -4.70
CA GLY A 78 24.64 15.80 -6.06
C GLY A 78 24.48 17.31 -6.21
N ASP A 79 23.42 17.89 -5.63
CA ASP A 79 23.21 19.34 -5.61
C ASP A 79 24.28 20.08 -4.82
N LYS A 80 24.75 19.53 -3.70
CA LYS A 80 25.87 20.09 -2.94
C LYS A 80 27.17 20.08 -3.75
N MET A 81 27.48 18.95 -4.40
CA MET A 81 28.67 18.82 -5.24
C MET A 81 28.61 19.79 -6.43
N ARG A 82 27.45 19.91 -7.09
CA ARG A 82 27.27 20.88 -8.19
C ARG A 82 27.47 22.32 -7.74
N ARG A 83 27.06 22.70 -6.53
CA ARG A 83 27.32 24.04 -5.98
C ARG A 83 28.78 24.27 -5.57
N MET A 84 29.49 23.24 -5.13
CA MET A 84 30.89 23.35 -4.69
C MET A 84 31.89 23.31 -5.85
N TYR A 85 31.57 22.60 -6.94
CA TYR A 85 32.50 22.34 -8.04
C TYR A 85 31.98 22.83 -9.41
N GLY A 86 30.79 23.43 -9.46
CA GLY A 86 30.17 23.92 -10.70
C GLY A 86 30.36 25.42 -10.97
N SER A 87 31.32 26.08 -10.32
CA SER A 87 31.81 27.42 -10.69
C SER A 87 33.10 27.30 -11.50
#